data_AF-E3UTA7-F1
#
_entry.id   AF-E3UTA7-F1
#
_cell.length_a   1.000
_cell.length_b   1.000
_cell.length_c   1.000
_cell.angle_alpha   90.00
_cell.angle_beta   90.00
_cell.angle_gamma   90.00
#
_symmetry.space_group_name_H-M   'P 1'
#
loop_
_entity.id
_entity.type
_entity.pdbx_description
1 polymer ?
#
loop_
_entity_poly.entity_id
_entity_poly.type
_entity_poly.pdbx_seq_one_letter_code
_entity_poly.pdbx_strand_id
1 'polypeptide(L)'
;YCLSRGWSVGVEWTDDPHPRNAYWELWGLPLFDVKDSSAILYEVNECRRLNPEGYIKLVAFNAARGTESSASAFIVQRPKSEPGFYLERTEAEGRMIRYTIHSYAVARNPEGSRY
;
A
#
# COMPACT_ATOMS: atom_id res chain seq x y z
N TYR A 1 2.10 19.83 -0.21
CA TYR A 1 3.05 19.72 0.92
C TYR A 1 4.29 18.88 0.56
N CYS A 2 4.16 17.61 0.15
CA CYS A 2 5.33 16.80 -0.21
C CYS A 2 6.15 17.44 -1.34
N LEU A 3 5.48 17.91 -2.40
CA LEU A 3 6.11 18.62 -3.52
C LEU A 3 6.83 19.91 -3.08
N SER A 4 6.24 20.70 -2.18
CA SER A 4 6.90 21.92 -1.67
C SER A 4 8.14 21.63 -0.82
N ARG A 5 8.34 20.38 -0.39
CA ARG A 5 9.57 19.91 0.28
C ARG A 5 10.58 19.28 -0.68
N GLY A 6 10.27 19.23 -1.99
CA GLY A 6 11.13 18.59 -2.99
C GLY A 6 11.15 17.06 -2.90
N TRP A 7 10.15 16.45 -2.27
CA TRP A 7 10.04 15.00 -2.19
C TRP A 7 9.38 14.45 -3.45
N SER A 8 9.88 13.32 -3.95
CA SER A 8 9.22 12.59 -5.04
C SER A 8 8.02 11.82 -4.49
N VAL A 9 7.00 11.62 -5.32
CA VAL A 9 5.77 10.92 -4.91
C VAL A 9 5.53 9.73 -5.82
N GLY A 10 5.31 8.56 -5.24
CA GLY A 10 4.89 7.34 -5.90
C GLY A 10 3.44 6.98 -5.54
N VAL A 11 2.79 6.27 -6.46
CA VAL A 11 1.47 5.66 -6.28
C VAL A 11 1.68 4.15 -6.23
N GLU A 12 1.09 3.50 -5.24
CA GLU A 12 1.22 2.05 -5.02
C GLU A 12 -0.16 1.43 -4.79
N TRP A 13 -0.42 0.25 -5.35
CA TRP A 13 -1.67 -0.49 -5.21
C TRP A 13 -1.45 -1.89 -4.62
N THR A 14 -2.40 -2.37 -3.82
CA THR A 14 -2.46 -3.79 -3.44
C THR A 14 -3.88 -4.21 -3.09
N ASP A 15 -4.17 -5.50 -3.24
CA ASP A 15 -5.33 -6.15 -2.66
C ASP A 15 -4.97 -7.16 -1.55
N ASP A 16 -3.69 -7.26 -1.16
CA ASP A 16 -3.24 -7.95 0.04
C ASP A 16 -3.00 -6.95 1.18
N PRO A 17 -3.92 -6.85 2.16
CA PRO A 17 -3.83 -5.88 3.23
C PRO A 17 -2.87 -6.34 4.36
N HIS A 18 -2.20 -7.49 4.23
CA HIS A 18 -1.39 -8.07 5.29
C HIS A 18 -0.38 -7.06 5.86
N PRO A 19 -0.26 -6.91 7.20
CA PRO A 19 0.56 -5.86 7.81
C PRO A 19 2.06 -5.99 7.52
N ARG A 20 2.49 -7.15 6.99
CA ARG A 20 3.87 -7.42 6.57
C ARG A 20 4.05 -7.41 5.05
N ASN A 21 3.01 -7.07 4.29
CA ASN A 21 3.12 -6.82 2.87
C ASN A 21 3.81 -5.45 2.65
N ALA A 22 5.14 -5.47 2.59
CA ALA A 22 5.96 -4.27 2.50
C ALA A 22 6.01 -3.67 1.08
N TYR A 23 5.86 -4.52 0.06
CA TYR A 23 5.98 -4.13 -1.34
C TYR A 23 4.62 -4.24 -2.01
N TRP A 24 4.05 -3.08 -2.30
CA TRP A 24 2.82 -2.99 -3.09
C TRP A 24 3.21 -2.80 -4.55
N GLU A 25 2.27 -3.06 -5.44
CA GLU A 25 2.49 -2.92 -6.87
C GLU A 25 2.69 -1.44 -7.23
N LEU A 26 3.78 -1.14 -7.93
CA LEU A 26 4.09 0.22 -8.37
C LEU A 26 3.16 0.62 -9.51
N TRP A 27 2.50 1.76 -9.36
CA TRP A 27 1.81 2.41 -10.46
C TRP A 27 2.80 3.31 -11.20
N GLY A 28 3.42 2.75 -12.24
CA GLY A 28 4.46 3.44 -13.01
C GLY A 28 5.72 3.70 -12.18
N LEU A 29 6.44 4.76 -12.53
CA LEU A 29 7.64 5.20 -11.80
C LEU A 29 7.29 6.32 -10.80
N PRO A 30 8.03 6.45 -9.69
CA PRO A 30 7.91 7.63 -8.84
C PRO A 30 8.11 8.93 -9.63
N LEU A 31 7.30 9.93 -9.32
CA LEU A 31 7.26 11.21 -10.03
C LEU A 31 8.36 12.14 -9.51
N PHE A 32 9.62 11.92 -9.93
CA PHE A 32 10.80 12.61 -9.40
C PHE A 32 10.85 14.12 -9.72
N ASP A 33 10.46 14.54 -10.93
CA ASP A 33 10.60 15.93 -11.40
C ASP A 33 9.26 16.69 -11.50
N VAL A 34 8.18 16.12 -10.95
CA VAL A 34 6.85 16.73 -11.01
C VAL A 34 6.74 17.85 -9.98
N LYS A 35 6.42 19.06 -10.45
CA LYS A 35 6.20 20.24 -9.59
C LYS A 35 4.73 20.57 -9.38
N ASP A 36 3.85 20.06 -10.24
CA ASP A 36 2.42 20.27 -10.17
C ASP A 36 1.72 19.08 -9.51
N SER A 37 0.97 19.34 -8.44
CA SER A 37 0.14 18.34 -7.78
C SER A 37 -0.96 17.77 -8.68
N SER A 38 -1.38 18.50 -9.72
CA SER A 38 -2.41 18.03 -10.64
C SER A 38 -1.98 16.75 -11.38
N ALA A 39 -0.70 16.63 -11.75
CA ALA A 39 -0.15 15.44 -12.39
C ALA A 39 -0.16 14.21 -11.45
N ILE A 40 0.11 14.41 -10.16
CA ILE A 40 -0.01 13.33 -9.16
C ILE A 40 -1.46 12.88 -9.04
N LEU A 41 -2.41 13.84 -8.96
CA LEU A 41 -3.83 13.52 -8.87
C LEU A 41 -4.34 12.83 -10.14
N TYR A 42 -3.80 13.18 -11.30
CA TYR A 42 -4.08 12.49 -12.56
C TYR A 42 -3.67 11.01 -12.48
N GLU A 43 -2.43 10.71 -12.11
CA GLU A 43 -1.95 9.32 -11.97
C GLU A 43 -2.74 8.54 -10.92
N VAL A 44 -3.09 9.16 -9.78
CA VAL A 44 -3.96 8.53 -8.78
C VAL A 44 -5.31 8.17 -9.40
N ASN A 45 -5.93 9.08 -10.15
CA ASN A 45 -7.24 8.82 -10.74
C ASN A 45 -7.20 7.76 -11.85
N GLU A 46 -6.13 7.71 -12.65
CA GLU A 46 -5.93 6.62 -13.61
C GLU A 46 -5.70 5.27 -12.92
N CYS A 47 -4.94 5.25 -11.82
CA CYS A 47 -4.76 4.06 -10.99
C CYS A 47 -6.10 3.56 -10.43
N ARG A 48 -6.94 4.47 -9.93
CA ARG A 48 -8.31 4.16 -9.46
C ARG A 48 -9.21 3.63 -10.57
N ARG A 49 -9.05 4.14 -11.79
CA ARG A 49 -9.86 3.74 -12.94
C ARG A 49 -9.55 2.30 -13.37
N LEU A 50 -8.28 1.89 -13.34
CA LEU A 50 -7.89 0.51 -13.66
C LEU A 50 -8.05 -0.45 -12.47
N ASN A 51 -7.93 0.06 -11.24
CA ASN A 51 -8.03 -0.73 -10.02
C ASN A 51 -9.14 -0.16 -9.12
N PRO A 52 -10.43 -0.40 -9.44
CA PRO A 52 -11.55 0.19 -8.72
C PRO A 52 -11.72 -0.37 -7.31
N GLU A 53 -11.24 -1.57 -7.05
CA GLU A 53 -11.23 -2.22 -5.74
C GLU A 53 -9.79 -2.41 -5.24
N GLY A 54 -9.63 -2.73 -3.95
CA GLY A 54 -8.32 -2.80 -3.29
C GLY A 54 -7.87 -1.46 -2.69
N TYR A 55 -6.61 -1.43 -2.29
CA TYR A 55 -5.97 -0.30 -1.63
C TYR A 55 -5.04 0.45 -2.57
N ILE A 56 -5.10 1.78 -2.52
CA ILE A 56 -4.08 2.65 -3.14
C ILE A 56 -3.48 3.50 -2.04
N LYS A 57 -2.16 3.59 -1.99
CA LYS A 57 -1.44 4.52 -1.12
C LYS A 57 -0.57 5.46 -1.93
N LEU A 58 -0.39 6.66 -1.40
CA LEU A 58 0.64 7.59 -1.84
C LEU A 58 1.83 7.46 -0.90
N VAL A 59 3.01 7.36 -1.49
CA VAL A 59 4.29 7.33 -0.76
C VAL A 59 5.14 8.49 -1.24
N ALA A 60 5.64 9.31 -0.31
CA ALA A 60 6.56 10.40 -0.61
C ALA A 60 7.96 10.05 -0.13
N PHE A 61 8.94 10.15 -1.02
CA PHE A 61 10.33 9.79 -0.76
C PHE A 61 11.21 11.03 -0.63
N ASN A 62 12.03 11.05 0.42
CA ASN A 62 13.02 12.08 0.65
C ASN A 62 14.41 11.53 0.32
N ALA A 63 14.96 11.97 -0.81
CA ALA A 63 16.29 11.56 -1.28
C ALA A 63 17.44 12.34 -0.64
N ALA A 64 17.17 13.26 0.30
CA ALA A 64 18.22 13.97 1.01
C ALA A 64 19.10 12.98 1.80
N ARG A 65 20.42 13.21 1.74
CA ARG A 65 21.42 12.40 2.45
C ARG A 65 21.06 12.28 3.93
N GLY A 66 21.07 11.05 4.44
CA GLY A 66 20.72 10.75 5.84
C GLY A 66 19.22 10.53 6.09
N THR A 67 18.34 10.75 5.09
CA THR A 67 16.98 10.22 5.10
C THR A 67 16.84 9.04 4.15
N GLU A 68 17.05 9.26 2.83
CA GLU A 68 17.09 8.22 1.78
C GLU A 68 15.96 7.17 1.91
N SER A 69 14.76 7.63 2.26
CA SER A 69 13.63 6.78 2.64
C SER A 69 12.28 7.47 2.42
N SER A 70 11.20 6.71 2.56
CA SER A 70 9.85 7.26 2.58
C SER A 70 9.67 8.16 3.81
N ALA A 71 9.30 9.41 3.58
CA ALA A 71 9.05 10.40 4.63
C ALA A 71 7.56 10.57 4.95
N SER A 72 6.68 10.05 4.10
CA SER A 72 5.24 10.00 4.32
C SER A 72 4.62 8.87 3.50
N ALA A 73 3.65 8.17 4.07
CA ALA A 73 2.84 7.17 3.37
C ALA A 73 1.42 7.19 3.93
N PHE A 74 0.42 7.29 3.06
CA PHE A 74 -0.99 7.28 3.48
C PHE A 74 -1.91 6.71 2.41
N ILE A 75 -3.00 6.10 2.87
CA ILE A 75 -4.00 5.46 2.02
C ILE A 75 -4.89 6.53 1.37
N VAL A 76 -5.12 6.41 0.06
CA VAL A 76 -6.01 7.27 -0.75
C VAL A 76 -7.20 6.52 -1.34
N GLN A 77 -7.18 5.18 -1.34
CA GLN A 77 -8.33 4.33 -1.67
C GLN A 77 -8.32 3.10 -0.76
N ARG A 78 -9.51 2.63 -0.38
CA ARG A 78 -9.72 1.34 0.28
C ARG A 78 -10.94 0.64 -0.35
N PRO A 79 -11.06 -0.70 -0.25
CA PRO A 79 -12.26 -1.42 -0.62
C PRO A 79 -13.48 -0.91 0.16
N LYS A 80 -14.68 -1.06 -0.42
CA LYS A 80 -15.94 -0.70 0.27
C LYS A 80 -16.17 -1.54 1.52
N SER A 81 -15.78 -2.80 1.48
CA SER A 81 -15.90 -3.75 2.59
C SER A 81 -14.58 -4.51 2.76
N GLU A 82 -13.91 -4.30 3.88
CA GLU A 82 -12.70 -5.02 4.27
C GLU A 82 -13.06 -6.09 5.32
N PRO A 83 -13.00 -7.39 4.99
CA PRO A 83 -13.30 -8.45 5.97
C PRO A 83 -12.24 -8.58 7.06
N GLY A 84 -11.01 -8.07 6.84
CA GLY A 84 -9.94 -8.04 7.82
C GLY A 84 -9.21 -9.37 7.96
N PHE A 85 -8.84 -9.70 9.19
CA PHE A 85 -7.92 -10.81 9.49
C PHE A 85 -8.44 -11.70 10.62
N TYR A 86 -7.93 -12.93 10.64
CA TYR A 86 -7.97 -13.77 11.83
C TYR A 86 -6.55 -14.13 12.29
N LEU A 87 -6.45 -14.44 13.57
CA LEU A 87 -5.21 -14.86 14.21
C LEU A 87 -5.21 -16.38 14.37
N GLU A 88 -4.45 -17.07 13.53
CA GLU A 88 -4.19 -18.50 13.69
C GLU A 88 -3.25 -18.72 14.87
N ARG A 89 -3.53 -19.77 15.66
CA ARG A 89 -2.80 -20.12 16.87
C ARG A 89 -2.37 -21.57 16.79
N THR A 90 -1.06 -21.80 16.68
CA THR A 90 -0.48 -23.14 16.67
C THR A 90 0.25 -23.37 17.99
N GLU A 91 -0.15 -24.42 18.72
CA GLU A 91 0.55 -24.84 19.93
C GLU A 91 1.99 -25.27 19.59
N ALA A 92 2.95 -24.77 20.36
CA ALA A 92 4.36 -25.12 20.26
C ALA A 92 4.85 -25.66 21.61
N GLU A 93 6.16 -25.76 21.80
CA GLU A 93 6.73 -26.32 23.03
C GLU A 93 6.25 -25.60 24.28
N GLY A 94 5.86 -26.38 25.29
CA GLY A 94 5.37 -25.88 26.57
C GLY A 94 4.05 -25.12 26.43
N ARG A 95 4.06 -23.82 26.70
CA ARG A 95 2.90 -22.92 26.62
C ARG A 95 3.02 -21.88 25.50
N MET A 96 3.97 -22.06 24.58
CA MET A 96 4.16 -21.15 23.46
C MET A 96 3.05 -21.32 22.43
N ILE A 97 2.52 -20.20 21.92
CA ILE A 97 1.65 -20.16 20.76
C ILE A 97 2.40 -19.44 19.64
N ARG A 98 2.49 -20.09 18.47
CA ARG A 98 2.97 -19.44 17.24
C ARG A 98 1.78 -18.84 16.52
N TYR A 99 1.94 -17.59 16.10
CA TYR A 99 0.88 -16.80 15.49
C TYR A 99 1.12 -16.60 14.01
N THR A 100 0.05 -16.78 13.22
CA THR A 100 0.00 -16.37 11.81
C THR A 100 -1.20 -15.46 11.62
N ILE A 101 -1.00 -14.31 10.98
CA ILE A 101 -2.10 -13.41 10.59
C ILE A 101 -2.54 -13.82 9.20
N HIS A 102 -3.82 -14.12 9.04
CA HIS A 102 -4.41 -14.49 7.75
C HIS A 102 -5.43 -13.45 7.32
N SER A 103 -5.33 -12.97 6.08
CA SER A 103 -6.35 -12.11 5.47
C SER A 103 -7.49 -12.97 4.94
N TYR A 104 -8.73 -12.59 5.26
CA TYR A 104 -9.91 -13.26 4.72
C TYR A 104 -10.05 -13.05 3.20
N ALA A 105 -9.68 -11.87 2.69
CA ALA A 105 -9.77 -11.54 1.27
C ALA A 105 -8.77 -12.38 0.45
N VAL A 106 -7.53 -12.46 0.92
CA VAL A 106 -6.45 -13.23 0.27
C VAL A 106 -6.69 -14.73 0.32
N ALA A 107 -7.21 -15.25 1.44
CA ALA A 107 -7.48 -16.68 1.57
C ALA A 107 -8.63 -17.17 0.67
N ARG A 108 -9.56 -16.28 0.32
CA ARG A 108 -10.76 -16.62 -0.45
C ARG A 108 -10.52 -16.62 -1.96
N ASN A 109 -9.79 -15.63 -2.47
CA ASN A 109 -9.67 -15.38 -3.90
C ASN A 109 -8.23 -15.03 -4.31
N PRO A 110 -7.84 -15.29 -5.57
CA PRO A 110 -6.56 -14.85 -6.11
C PRO A 110 -6.50 -13.32 -6.26
N GLU A 111 -5.29 -12.80 -6.45
CA GLU A 111 -5.02 -11.39 -6.75
C GLU A 111 -5.86 -10.88 -7.93
N GLY A 112 -6.34 -9.63 -7.82
CA GLY A 112 -7.23 -8.99 -8.79
C GLY A 112 -8.71 -9.38 -8.62
N SER A 113 -9.03 -10.29 -7.70
CA SER A 113 -10.40 -10.74 -7.42
C SER A 113 -10.71 -10.86 -5.92
N ARG A 114 -9.93 -10.20 -5.06
CA ARG A 114 -10.03 -10.30 -3.59
C ARG A 114 -11.18 -9.48 -2.98
N TYR A 115 -11.62 -8.42 -3.65
CA TYR A 115 -12.68 -7.50 -3.21
C TYR A 115 -13.75 -7.34 -4.28
#